data_AF-A0A345HDR3-F1
#
_entry.id   AF-A0A345HDR3-F1
#
_cell.length_a   1.000
_cell.length_b   1.000
_cell.length_c   1.000
_cell.angle_alpha   90.00
_cell.angle_beta   90.00
_cell.angle_gamma   90.00
#
_symmetry.space_group_name_H-M   'P 1'
#
loop_
_entity.id
_entity.type
_entity.pdbx_description
1 polymer ?
#
loop_
_entity_poly.entity_id
_entity_poly.type
_entity_poly.pdbx_seq_one_letter_code
_entity_poly.pdbx_strand_id
1 'polypeptide(L)'
;MQTIDSFIVMVVCIIVIVYNLFHLDVVVEFFNNIEKLFKTIIMKKHLLFGAALLASIFSLNAQTTSFETSEGFILGEINGQNNWSLYGDTPSANATVSDDYLSDGDYSLKLVSTNSQPEDLYGVFSPVYTIDGATYEVTQDVYVDGLDTTNGTNLYLYSFNYDATTEALTAVSSVIFNYDGSIYAVSGYDDAGDYEYAALGTFTADTWYNVRTRFNEAGTIDYYINDVAITTINAYEGTTINILGFLYDDWATSYNIDNVTVSTTLGVNDVLVSSFAVYPNPVNDIVTISNDNNTFINSYKIIDINGRIVKSADINNVTTLQINMSDLVSGIYIMKVSSDKGEIVKKVVKN
;
A
#
# COMPACT_ATOMS: atom_id res chain seq x y z
N MET A 1 39.97 -7.62 7.30
CA MET A 1 41.09 -8.14 6.47
C MET A 1 41.80 -9.34 7.11
N GLN A 2 41.76 -9.53 8.44
CA GLN A 2 42.46 -10.63 9.14
C GLN A 2 41.77 -12.01 9.11
N THR A 3 40.53 -12.12 8.62
CA THR A 3 39.75 -13.38 8.61
C THR A 3 39.84 -14.17 7.31
N ILE A 4 40.20 -13.52 6.20
CA ILE A 4 40.34 -14.15 4.88
C ILE A 4 41.68 -14.89 4.77
N ASP A 5 42.75 -14.32 5.32
CA ASP A 5 44.08 -14.93 5.29
C ASP A 5 44.14 -16.23 6.11
N SER A 6 43.46 -16.29 7.26
CA SER A 6 43.36 -17.50 8.08
C SER A 6 42.58 -18.63 7.40
N PHE A 7 41.58 -18.29 6.57
CA PHE A 7 40.80 -19.27 5.82
C PHE A 7 41.59 -19.82 4.64
N ILE A 8 42.34 -18.98 3.92
CA ILE A 8 43.22 -19.40 2.83
C ILE A 8 44.33 -20.32 3.34
N VAL A 9 44.96 -20.00 4.48
CA VAL A 9 45.99 -20.85 5.09
C VAL A 9 45.42 -22.21 5.52
N MET A 10 44.20 -22.25 6.07
CA MET A 10 43.51 -23.49 6.44
C MET A 10 43.20 -24.35 5.20
N VAL A 11 42.73 -23.74 4.12
CA VAL A 11 42.44 -24.44 2.85
C VAL A 11 43.72 -24.99 2.21
N VAL A 12 44.82 -24.23 2.23
CA VAL A 12 46.12 -24.70 1.71
C VAL A 12 46.67 -25.87 2.53
N CYS A 13 46.53 -25.86 3.86
CA CYS A 13 46.92 -26.99 4.71
C CYS A 13 46.09 -28.26 4.42
N ILE A 14 44.78 -28.11 4.21
CA ILE A 14 43.90 -29.24 3.86
C ILE A 14 44.28 -29.81 2.48
N ILE A 15 44.60 -28.96 1.50
CA ILE A 15 45.03 -29.39 0.15
C ILE A 15 46.34 -30.21 0.22
N VAL A 16 47.31 -29.79 1.02
CA VAL A 16 48.60 -30.50 1.18
C VAL A 16 48.41 -31.86 1.88
N ILE A 17 47.46 -31.98 2.81
CA ILE A 17 47.14 -33.23 3.50
C ILE A 17 46.40 -34.19 2.55
N VAL A 18 45.41 -33.70 1.80
CA VAL A 18 44.62 -34.52 0.86
C VAL A 18 45.48 -35.04 -0.30
N TYR A 19 46.47 -34.26 -0.76
CA TYR A 19 47.39 -34.68 -1.83
C TYR A 19 48.37 -35.80 -1.42
N ASN A 20 48.68 -35.93 -0.13
CA ASN A 20 49.60 -36.96 0.38
C ASN A 20 48.90 -38.27 0.82
N LEU A 21 47.57 -38.28 0.93
CA LEU A 21 46.80 -39.39 1.51
C LEU A 21 45.88 -40.12 0.53
N PHE A 22 45.63 -39.58 -0.67
CA PHE A 22 44.66 -40.14 -1.62
C PHE A 22 45.20 -40.24 -3.05
N HIS A 23 44.76 -41.26 -3.79
CA HIS A 23 45.05 -41.42 -5.22
C HIS A 23 44.50 -40.23 -6.03
N LEU A 24 45.20 -39.85 -7.11
CA LEU A 24 44.96 -38.68 -7.94
C LEU A 24 43.48 -38.52 -8.37
N ASP A 25 42.80 -39.64 -8.63
CA ASP A 25 41.41 -39.65 -9.10
C ASP A 25 40.42 -39.13 -8.04
N VAL A 26 40.66 -39.41 -6.75
CA VAL A 26 39.82 -38.94 -5.63
C VAL A 26 40.01 -37.44 -5.40
N VAL A 27 41.24 -36.94 -5.60
CA VAL A 27 41.57 -35.52 -5.48
C VAL A 27 40.85 -34.72 -6.57
N VAL A 28 40.86 -35.22 -7.81
CA VAL A 28 40.18 -34.58 -8.95
C VAL A 28 38.66 -34.52 -8.73
N GLU A 29 38.05 -35.60 -8.23
CA GLU A 29 36.61 -35.63 -7.96
C GLU A 29 36.20 -34.69 -6.82
N PHE A 30 37.05 -34.56 -5.79
CA PHE A 30 36.86 -33.60 -4.69
C PHE A 30 36.91 -32.14 -5.19
N PHE A 31 37.89 -31.79 -6.02
CA PHE A 31 37.99 -30.45 -6.61
C PHE A 31 36.82 -30.15 -7.55
N ASN A 32 36.38 -31.11 -8.37
CA ASN A 32 35.22 -30.94 -9.23
C ASN A 32 33.93 -30.70 -8.42
N ASN A 33 33.74 -31.38 -7.28
CA ASN A 33 32.60 -31.16 -6.40
C ASN A 33 32.65 -29.81 -5.69
N ILE A 34 33.85 -29.35 -5.27
CA ILE A 34 34.04 -27.99 -4.72
C ILE A 34 33.74 -26.94 -5.80
N GLU A 35 34.24 -27.11 -7.02
CA GLU A 35 33.95 -26.18 -8.12
C GLU A 35 32.45 -26.13 -8.45
N LYS A 36 31.76 -27.28 -8.43
CA LYS A 36 30.30 -27.37 -8.57
C LYS A 36 29.58 -26.65 -7.44
N LEU A 37 30.02 -26.85 -6.19
CA LEU A 37 29.46 -26.19 -5.01
C LEU A 37 29.67 -24.66 -5.07
N PHE A 38 30.86 -24.20 -5.47
CA PHE A 38 31.14 -22.78 -5.68
C PHE A 38 30.30 -22.20 -6.82
N LYS A 39 30.15 -22.90 -7.96
CA LYS A 39 29.27 -22.48 -9.06
C LYS A 39 27.80 -22.41 -8.62
N THR A 40 27.32 -23.35 -7.80
CA THR A 40 25.96 -23.33 -7.25
C THR A 40 25.75 -22.21 -6.21
N ILE A 41 26.74 -21.92 -5.36
CA ILE A 41 26.70 -20.82 -4.39
C ILE A 41 26.77 -19.45 -5.10
N ILE A 42 27.60 -19.32 -6.15
CA ILE A 42 27.72 -18.12 -6.98
C ILE A 42 26.45 -17.92 -7.83
N MET A 43 25.88 -18.98 -8.40
CA MET A 43 24.59 -18.92 -9.10
C MET A 43 23.43 -18.54 -8.16
N LYS A 44 23.38 -19.06 -6.93
CA LYS A 44 22.37 -18.64 -5.95
C LYS A 44 22.51 -17.16 -5.59
N LYS A 45 23.73 -16.64 -5.42
CA LYS A 45 23.95 -15.21 -5.17
C LYS A 45 23.52 -14.32 -6.32
N HIS A 46 23.74 -14.72 -7.58
CA HIS A 46 23.30 -13.94 -8.74
C HIS A 46 21.82 -14.12 -9.07
N LEU A 47 21.20 -15.27 -8.76
CA LEU A 47 19.76 -15.46 -8.88
C LEU A 47 19.00 -14.68 -7.79
N LEU A 48 19.54 -14.60 -6.56
CA LEU A 48 19.01 -13.73 -5.50
C LEU A 48 19.25 -12.25 -5.79
N PHE A 49 20.39 -11.85 -6.37
CA PHE A 49 20.62 -10.46 -6.79
C PHE A 49 19.77 -10.05 -8.00
N GLY A 50 19.54 -10.98 -8.93
CA GLY A 50 18.65 -10.77 -10.08
C GLY A 50 17.18 -10.71 -9.68
N ALA A 51 16.74 -11.55 -8.73
CA ALA A 51 15.40 -11.48 -8.14
C ALA A 51 15.22 -10.22 -7.28
N ALA A 52 16.26 -9.76 -6.57
CA ALA A 52 16.23 -8.50 -5.84
C ALA A 52 16.20 -7.28 -6.79
N LEU A 53 16.90 -7.33 -7.93
CA LEU A 53 16.83 -6.25 -8.93
C LEU A 53 15.49 -6.23 -9.69
N LEU A 54 14.91 -7.39 -9.99
CA LEU A 54 13.56 -7.48 -10.58
C LEU A 54 12.46 -7.12 -9.58
N ALA A 55 12.63 -7.44 -8.28
CA ALA A 55 11.77 -6.95 -7.21
C ALA A 55 11.92 -5.42 -7.02
N SER A 56 13.10 -4.85 -7.28
CA SER A 56 13.31 -3.39 -7.20
C SER A 56 12.78 -2.60 -8.41
N ILE A 57 12.28 -3.28 -9.45
CA ILE A 57 11.51 -2.63 -10.54
C ILE A 57 9.99 -2.79 -10.31
N PHE A 58 9.61 -3.50 -9.24
CA PHE A 58 8.27 -3.50 -8.66
C PHE A 58 8.36 -3.17 -7.17
N SER A 59 8.94 -2.03 -6.80
CA SER A 59 8.52 -1.39 -5.54
C SER A 59 7.11 -0.85 -5.77
N LEU A 60 6.14 -1.76 -5.76
CA LEU A 60 4.74 -1.45 -5.52
C LEU A 60 4.71 -0.70 -4.18
N ASN A 61 4.18 0.52 -4.15
CA ASN A 61 4.21 1.40 -2.97
C ASN A 61 3.23 0.92 -1.87
N ALA A 62 3.33 -0.35 -1.45
CA ALA A 62 2.63 -0.91 -0.31
C ALA A 62 3.56 -0.90 0.90
N GLN A 63 3.11 -0.26 1.98
CA GLN A 63 3.72 -0.31 3.30
C GLN A 63 2.88 -1.24 4.17
N THR A 64 3.40 -2.43 4.47
CA THR A 64 2.71 -3.46 5.26
C THR A 64 3.33 -3.59 6.64
N THR A 65 2.50 -3.90 7.63
CA THR A 65 2.88 -4.23 9.01
C THR A 65 1.96 -5.34 9.50
N SER A 66 2.53 -6.53 9.69
CA SER A 66 1.87 -7.69 10.34
C SER A 66 2.47 -7.98 11.72
N PHE A 67 3.20 -7.02 12.30
CA PHE A 67 3.77 -7.09 13.65
C PHE A 67 4.81 -8.20 13.84
N GLU A 68 5.52 -8.57 12.78
CA GLU A 68 6.36 -9.77 12.75
C GLU A 68 7.77 -9.57 13.29
N THR A 69 8.40 -10.67 13.73
CA THR A 69 9.85 -10.65 14.08
C THR A 69 10.71 -10.19 12.91
N SER A 70 10.34 -10.53 11.67
CA SER A 70 11.05 -10.08 10.45
C SER A 70 10.93 -8.58 10.21
N GLU A 71 9.89 -7.95 10.75
CA GLU A 71 9.67 -6.51 10.71
C GLU A 71 10.32 -5.79 11.90
N GLY A 72 10.81 -6.53 12.90
CA GLY A 72 11.52 -6.00 14.07
C GLY A 72 10.69 -5.94 15.35
N PHE A 73 9.51 -6.56 15.37
CA PHE A 73 8.67 -6.62 16.56
C PHE A 73 9.05 -7.79 17.49
N ILE A 74 8.74 -7.61 18.77
CA ILE A 74 8.85 -8.60 19.83
C ILE A 74 7.55 -8.63 20.64
N LEU A 75 7.20 -9.80 21.18
CA LEU A 75 6.05 -9.96 22.07
C LEU A 75 6.12 -9.01 23.28
N GLY A 76 4.96 -8.48 23.68
CA GLY A 76 4.82 -7.54 24.80
C GLY A 76 4.43 -6.13 24.33
N GLU A 77 4.73 -5.12 25.13
CA GLU A 77 4.26 -3.74 24.91
C GLU A 77 4.67 -3.19 23.54
N ILE A 78 3.71 -2.65 22.78
CA ILE A 78 3.96 -2.10 21.44
C ILE A 78 4.69 -0.74 21.48
N ASN A 79 4.60 -0.02 22.59
CA ASN A 79 5.08 1.35 22.69
C ASN A 79 6.58 1.48 22.36
N GLY A 80 6.90 2.28 21.35
CA GLY A 80 8.27 2.50 20.88
C GLY A 80 8.81 1.42 19.94
N GLN A 81 8.10 0.30 19.72
CA GLN A 81 8.49 -0.67 18.72
C GLN A 81 8.19 -0.11 17.32
N ASN A 82 9.21 -0.04 16.46
CA ASN A 82 9.09 0.45 15.09
C ASN A 82 8.37 1.80 14.92
N ASN A 83 8.49 2.68 15.92
CA ASN A 83 7.82 3.99 16.00
C ASN A 83 6.28 3.95 16.17
N TRP A 84 5.71 2.82 16.57
CA TRP A 84 4.36 2.80 17.12
C TRP A 84 4.37 3.48 18.49
N SER A 85 3.30 4.22 18.79
CA SER A 85 3.19 4.98 20.04
C SER A 85 1.81 4.86 20.65
N LEU A 86 1.72 4.98 21.97
CA LEU A 86 0.45 4.99 22.69
C LEU A 86 -0.33 6.28 22.44
N TYR A 87 -1.65 6.18 22.38
CA TYR A 87 -2.57 7.32 22.38
C TYR A 87 -2.80 7.81 23.81
N GLY A 88 -2.60 9.11 24.07
CA GLY A 88 -2.88 9.71 25.37
C GLY A 88 -2.19 8.98 26.53
N ASP A 89 -2.97 8.71 27.59
CA ASP A 89 -2.50 8.03 28.80
C ASP A 89 -2.75 6.51 28.79
N THR A 90 -2.85 5.89 27.60
CA THR A 90 -3.07 4.43 27.47
C THR A 90 -2.03 3.67 28.29
N PRO A 91 -2.44 2.77 29.21
CA PRO A 91 -1.49 1.90 29.90
C PRO A 91 -0.74 1.02 28.90
N SER A 92 0.60 0.97 28.99
CA SER A 92 1.43 0.24 28.02
C SER A 92 1.09 -1.26 27.92
N ALA A 93 0.69 -1.87 29.02
CA ALA A 93 0.24 -3.26 29.07
C ALA A 93 -1.09 -3.50 28.32
N ASN A 94 -1.84 -2.45 28.00
CA ASN A 94 -3.11 -2.56 27.30
C ASN A 94 -2.97 -2.48 25.77
N ALA A 95 -1.75 -2.34 25.25
CA ALA A 95 -1.45 -2.41 23.82
C ALA A 95 -0.16 -3.20 23.60
N THR A 96 -0.29 -4.40 23.06
CA THR A 96 0.81 -5.37 23.00
C THR A 96 0.89 -6.09 21.66
N VAL A 97 2.10 -6.43 21.22
CA VAL A 97 2.34 -7.47 20.21
C VAL A 97 2.08 -8.83 20.88
N SER A 98 1.20 -9.63 20.29
CA SER A 98 0.72 -10.91 20.82
C SER A 98 0.80 -12.03 19.78
N ASP A 99 0.86 -13.27 20.25
CA ASP A 99 0.74 -14.52 19.47
C ASP A 99 -0.63 -15.21 19.65
N ASP A 100 -1.61 -14.52 20.24
CA ASP A 100 -2.92 -15.10 20.58
C ASP A 100 -3.83 -15.34 19.37
N TYR A 101 -3.93 -14.35 18.46
CA TYR A 101 -4.84 -14.37 17.32
C TYR A 101 -4.20 -13.73 16.11
N LEU A 102 -4.11 -14.47 15.01
CA LEU A 102 -3.29 -14.11 13.85
C LEU A 102 -4.12 -14.19 12.58
N SER A 103 -4.03 -13.18 11.70
CA SER A 103 -4.56 -13.25 10.34
C SER A 103 -3.45 -13.42 9.31
N ASP A 104 -2.25 -12.94 9.61
CA ASP A 104 -1.01 -13.14 8.86
C ASP A 104 0.13 -13.53 9.82
N GLY A 105 1.12 -14.26 9.32
CA GLY A 105 2.33 -14.58 10.09
C GLY A 105 2.12 -15.27 11.44
N ASP A 106 2.89 -14.82 12.43
CA ASP A 106 3.04 -15.39 13.77
C ASP A 106 2.58 -14.43 14.88
N TYR A 107 2.47 -13.10 14.64
CA TYR A 107 2.08 -12.09 15.65
C TYR A 107 0.96 -11.15 15.17
N SER A 108 0.34 -10.44 16.11
CA SER A 108 -0.62 -9.37 15.84
C SER A 108 -0.50 -8.25 16.88
N LEU A 109 -1.13 -7.10 16.62
CA LEU A 109 -1.41 -6.12 17.67
C LEU A 109 -2.65 -6.55 18.46
N LYS A 110 -2.56 -6.50 19.78
CA LYS A 110 -3.66 -6.74 20.72
C LYS A 110 -3.94 -5.48 21.54
N LEU A 111 -5.19 -5.02 21.49
CA LEU A 111 -5.74 -3.95 22.31
C LEU A 111 -6.55 -4.58 23.44
N VAL A 112 -6.04 -4.47 24.66
CA VAL A 112 -6.60 -5.13 25.84
C VAL A 112 -7.47 -4.15 26.61
N SER A 113 -8.76 -4.43 26.65
CA SER A 113 -9.67 -3.72 27.53
C SER A 113 -9.76 -4.40 28.90
N THR A 114 -9.73 -3.58 29.94
CA THR A 114 -9.64 -4.00 31.33
C THR A 114 -10.89 -3.65 32.15
N ASN A 115 -11.85 -2.93 31.55
CA ASN A 115 -13.04 -2.39 32.20
C ASN A 115 -12.70 -1.51 33.42
N SER A 116 -11.51 -0.89 33.42
CA SER A 116 -10.96 -0.20 34.58
C SER A 116 -11.31 1.27 34.57
N GLN A 117 -11.34 1.90 33.39
CA GLN A 117 -11.75 3.28 33.15
C GLN A 117 -12.67 3.34 31.91
N PRO A 118 -13.92 2.88 32.01
CA PRO A 118 -14.73 2.54 30.83
C PRO A 118 -15.00 3.68 29.84
N GLU A 119 -14.97 4.93 30.30
CA GLU A 119 -15.20 6.11 29.45
C GLU A 119 -13.90 6.68 28.84
N ASP A 120 -12.73 6.18 29.26
CA ASP A 120 -11.45 6.65 28.73
C ASP A 120 -11.19 6.03 27.35
N LEU A 121 -10.74 6.87 26.42
CA LEU A 121 -10.30 6.46 25.09
C LEU A 121 -8.81 6.14 25.11
N TYR A 122 -8.47 4.89 24.85
CA TYR A 122 -7.11 4.37 24.75
C TYR A 122 -6.79 3.90 23.34
N GLY A 123 -5.54 3.55 23.07
CA GLY A 123 -5.14 3.03 21.77
C GLY A 123 -3.70 3.28 21.39
N VAL A 124 -3.44 3.17 20.08
CA VAL A 124 -2.12 3.37 19.48
C VAL A 124 -2.19 4.20 18.21
N PHE A 125 -1.09 4.86 17.90
CA PHE A 125 -0.80 5.45 16.60
C PHE A 125 0.30 4.68 15.89
N SER A 126 0.11 4.54 14.57
CA SER A 126 1.13 4.05 13.67
C SER A 126 2.29 5.02 13.53
N PRO A 127 3.41 4.57 12.95
CA PRO A 127 4.39 5.45 12.32
C PRO A 127 3.74 6.33 11.24
N VAL A 128 4.43 7.40 10.86
CA VAL A 128 4.00 8.26 9.74
C VAL A 128 4.25 7.55 8.42
N TYR A 129 3.19 7.36 7.64
CA TYR A 129 3.24 6.82 6.29
C TYR A 129 3.57 7.89 5.25
N THR A 130 4.34 7.51 4.24
CA THR A 130 4.51 8.31 3.02
C THR A 130 3.61 7.73 1.93
N ILE A 131 2.66 8.49 1.41
CA ILE A 131 1.69 8.00 0.43
C ILE A 131 1.83 8.81 -0.86
N ASP A 132 2.33 8.16 -1.91
CA ASP A 132 2.54 8.76 -3.22
C ASP A 132 1.45 8.31 -4.20
N GLY A 133 0.32 9.00 -4.24
CA GLY A 133 -0.75 8.68 -5.19
C GLY A 133 -2.01 9.49 -4.98
N ALA A 134 -2.75 9.69 -6.08
CA ALA A 134 -4.04 10.37 -6.02
C ALA A 134 -5.18 9.45 -5.54
N THR A 135 -4.95 8.13 -5.56
CA THR A 135 -5.85 7.12 -5.01
C THR A 135 -5.03 6.04 -4.34
N TYR A 136 -5.43 5.67 -3.14
CA TYR A 136 -4.73 4.71 -2.31
C TYR A 136 -5.72 4.08 -1.31
N GLU A 137 -5.33 2.98 -0.70
CA GLU A 137 -6.17 2.24 0.23
C GLU A 137 -5.39 1.82 1.46
N VAL A 138 -6.14 1.74 2.57
CA VAL A 138 -5.72 1.14 3.83
C VAL A 138 -6.50 -0.16 3.99
N THR A 139 -5.81 -1.27 4.18
CA THR A 139 -6.41 -2.56 4.54
C THR A 139 -5.88 -2.99 5.91
N GLN A 140 -6.74 -3.62 6.70
CA GLN A 140 -6.36 -4.19 8.00
C GLN A 140 -7.35 -5.26 8.39
N ASP A 141 -6.86 -6.30 9.05
CA ASP A 141 -7.68 -7.35 9.59
C ASP A 141 -7.96 -7.06 11.07
N VAL A 142 -9.21 -7.28 11.49
CA VAL A 142 -9.67 -7.00 12.85
C VAL A 142 -10.33 -8.25 13.42
N TYR A 143 -9.79 -8.75 14.52
CA TYR A 143 -10.41 -9.81 15.31
C TYR A 143 -11.22 -9.19 16.44
N VAL A 144 -12.45 -9.64 16.58
CA VAL A 144 -13.35 -9.21 17.64
C VAL A 144 -13.46 -10.31 18.70
N ASP A 145 -12.86 -10.12 19.88
CA ASP A 145 -12.78 -11.15 20.94
C ASP A 145 -14.13 -11.38 21.65
N GLY A 146 -15.06 -10.42 21.56
CA GLY A 146 -16.35 -10.53 22.23
C GLY A 146 -17.37 -9.51 21.75
N LEU A 147 -18.64 -9.78 22.06
CA LEU A 147 -19.76 -8.85 21.84
C LEU A 147 -20.61 -8.79 23.12
N ASP A 148 -20.60 -7.64 23.79
CA ASP A 148 -21.44 -7.35 24.95
C ASP A 148 -22.25 -6.08 24.66
N THR A 149 -23.55 -6.23 24.43
CA THR A 149 -24.44 -5.10 24.11
C THR A 149 -24.78 -4.22 25.32
N THR A 150 -24.20 -4.49 26.49
CA THR A 150 -24.39 -3.72 27.73
C THR A 150 -23.12 -2.97 28.11
N ASN A 151 -21.97 -3.66 28.06
CA ASN A 151 -20.68 -3.15 28.51
C ASN A 151 -19.56 -3.49 27.51
N GLY A 152 -19.87 -3.62 26.23
CA GLY A 152 -18.86 -3.90 25.21
C GLY A 152 -18.04 -2.67 24.87
N THR A 153 -16.84 -2.93 24.38
CA THR A 153 -15.92 -1.89 23.90
C THR A 153 -16.20 -1.54 22.46
N ASN A 154 -16.17 -0.25 22.16
CA ASN A 154 -16.10 0.29 20.82
C ASN A 154 -14.66 0.29 20.33
N LEU A 155 -14.43 -0.18 19.12
CA LEU A 155 -13.16 0.00 18.41
C LEU A 155 -13.32 1.07 17.33
N TYR A 156 -12.37 1.98 17.26
CA TYR A 156 -12.29 3.06 16.29
C TYR A 156 -11.01 2.90 15.45
N LEU A 157 -11.20 2.66 14.16
CA LEU A 157 -10.14 2.56 13.17
C LEU A 157 -10.08 3.88 12.43
N TYR A 158 -9.25 4.78 12.92
CA TYR A 158 -9.10 6.11 12.34
C TYR A 158 -7.96 6.17 11.32
N SER A 159 -8.17 6.98 10.30
CA SER A 159 -7.07 7.51 9.49
C SER A 159 -6.99 9.02 9.69
N PHE A 160 -5.80 9.51 10.02
CA PHE A 160 -5.54 10.90 10.33
C PHE A 160 -4.60 11.55 9.31
N ASN A 161 -4.77 12.86 9.14
CA ASN A 161 -3.77 13.75 8.58
C ASN A 161 -3.05 14.49 9.70
N TYR A 162 -1.74 14.31 9.82
CA TYR A 162 -0.88 15.19 10.60
C TYR A 162 -0.15 16.17 9.68
N ASP A 163 -0.46 17.46 9.82
CA ASP A 163 0.25 18.54 9.13
C ASP A 163 1.34 19.11 10.03
N ALA A 164 2.59 18.78 9.72
CA ALA A 164 3.75 19.24 10.48
C ALA A 164 3.97 20.76 10.44
N THR A 165 3.33 21.48 9.51
CA THR A 165 3.44 22.95 9.41
C THR A 165 2.54 23.64 10.42
N THR A 166 1.34 23.10 10.63
CA THR A 166 0.33 23.65 11.53
C THR A 166 0.26 22.90 12.86
N GLU A 167 0.97 21.79 12.98
CA GLU A 167 0.92 20.84 14.10
C GLU A 167 -0.50 20.31 14.35
N ALA A 168 -1.35 20.32 13.31
CA ALA A 168 -2.73 19.88 13.38
C ALA A 168 -2.83 18.37 13.08
N LEU A 169 -3.66 17.69 13.89
CA LEU A 169 -4.06 16.30 13.66
C LEU A 169 -5.56 16.29 13.33
N THR A 170 -5.90 15.93 12.10
CA THR A 170 -7.29 15.92 11.60
C THR A 170 -7.73 14.49 11.30
N ALA A 171 -8.87 14.06 11.86
CA ALA A 171 -9.48 12.77 11.52
C ALA A 171 -10.11 12.85 10.12
N VAL A 172 -9.67 11.99 9.21
CA VAL A 172 -10.11 12.00 7.81
C VAL A 172 -11.15 10.94 7.52
N SER A 173 -11.00 9.76 8.15
CA SER A 173 -11.96 8.68 8.05
C SER A 173 -12.00 7.86 9.34
N SER A 174 -13.09 7.13 9.53
CA SER A 174 -13.25 6.17 10.61
C SER A 174 -14.01 4.94 10.15
N VAL A 175 -13.64 3.78 10.69
CA VAL A 175 -14.50 2.58 10.72
C VAL A 175 -14.65 2.19 12.19
N ILE A 176 -15.89 2.09 12.65
CA ILE A 176 -16.22 1.92 14.06
C ILE A 176 -16.94 0.60 14.22
N PHE A 177 -16.39 -0.28 15.06
CA PHE A 177 -17.06 -1.49 15.54
C PHE A 177 -17.67 -1.14 16.89
N ASN A 178 -18.98 -0.97 16.91
CA ASN A 178 -19.70 -0.51 18.09
C ASN A 178 -20.13 -1.69 18.97
N TYR A 179 -20.19 -1.47 20.28
CA TYR A 179 -20.50 -2.48 21.30
C TYR A 179 -21.82 -3.22 21.08
N ASP A 180 -22.75 -2.65 20.30
CA ASP A 180 -24.03 -3.27 19.95
C ASP A 180 -23.95 -4.26 18.77
N GLY A 181 -22.77 -4.44 18.17
CA GLY A 181 -22.54 -5.34 17.05
C GLY A 181 -22.64 -4.65 15.68
N SER A 182 -22.89 -3.35 15.62
CA SER A 182 -22.91 -2.60 14.36
C SER A 182 -21.52 -2.14 13.92
N ILE A 183 -21.33 -2.03 12.60
CA ILE A 183 -20.15 -1.40 11.99
C ILE A 183 -20.63 -0.17 11.21
N TYR A 184 -20.01 0.98 11.43
CA TYR A 184 -20.32 2.20 10.69
C TYR A 184 -19.09 3.09 10.49
N ALA A 185 -19.21 4.06 9.59
CA ALA A 185 -18.24 5.13 9.41
C ALA A 185 -18.89 6.47 9.72
N VAL A 186 -18.12 7.43 10.26
CA VAL A 186 -18.55 8.83 10.28
C VAL A 186 -18.64 9.30 8.84
N SER A 187 -19.85 9.73 8.46
CA SER A 187 -20.19 10.14 7.11
C SER A 187 -20.47 11.63 7.01
N GLY A 188 -20.11 12.43 8.01
CA GLY A 188 -20.33 13.88 7.99
C GLY A 188 -20.75 14.44 9.33
N TYR A 189 -21.30 15.65 9.27
CA TYR A 189 -21.92 16.34 10.38
C TYR A 189 -23.28 16.86 9.94
N ASP A 190 -24.26 16.81 10.85
CA ASP A 190 -25.57 17.41 10.62
C ASP A 190 -25.55 18.94 10.80
N ASP A 191 -26.69 19.59 10.62
CA ASP A 191 -26.82 21.05 10.78
C ASP A 191 -26.55 21.53 12.23
N ALA A 192 -26.57 20.63 13.21
CA ALA A 192 -26.25 20.91 14.61
C ALA A 192 -24.76 20.70 14.93
N GLY A 193 -24.00 20.11 14.00
CA GLY A 193 -22.60 19.74 14.18
C GLY A 193 -22.40 18.37 14.85
N ASP A 194 -23.45 17.57 14.98
CA ASP A 194 -23.37 16.20 15.47
C ASP A 194 -22.94 15.27 14.34
N TYR A 195 -22.24 14.18 14.68
CA TYR A 195 -21.77 13.21 13.69
C TYR A 195 -22.94 12.51 12.97
N GLU A 196 -22.86 12.47 11.65
CA GLU A 196 -23.66 11.58 10.82
C GLU A 196 -22.90 10.27 10.57
N TYR A 197 -23.64 9.17 10.36
CA TYR A 197 -23.06 7.85 10.20
C TYR A 197 -23.58 7.12 8.97
N ALA A 198 -22.67 6.44 8.26
CA ALA A 198 -22.99 5.49 7.21
C ALA A 198 -22.84 4.06 7.75
N ALA A 199 -23.90 3.27 7.68
CA ALA A 199 -23.86 1.87 8.08
C ALA A 199 -22.94 1.05 7.14
N LEU A 200 -22.01 0.30 7.72
CA LEU A 200 -21.07 -0.57 7.01
C LEU A 200 -21.38 -2.05 7.17
N GLY A 201 -22.11 -2.43 8.22
CA GLY A 201 -22.52 -3.81 8.44
C GLY A 201 -22.74 -4.13 9.91
N THR A 202 -22.55 -5.41 10.24
CA THR A 202 -22.60 -5.93 11.61
C THR A 202 -21.47 -6.94 11.80
N PHE A 203 -21.02 -7.11 13.04
CA PHE A 203 -20.06 -8.15 13.40
C PHE A 203 -20.61 -9.17 14.39
N THR A 204 -19.92 -10.29 14.50
CA THR A 204 -20.08 -11.30 15.55
C THR A 204 -18.76 -11.48 16.27
N ALA A 205 -18.82 -11.88 17.53
CA ALA A 205 -17.64 -12.26 18.30
C ALA A 205 -16.88 -13.43 17.65
N ASP A 206 -15.64 -13.62 18.09
CA ASP A 206 -14.73 -14.69 17.66
C ASP A 206 -14.51 -14.75 16.15
N THR A 207 -14.50 -13.60 15.48
CA THR A 207 -14.50 -13.51 14.02
C THR A 207 -13.51 -12.45 13.54
N TRP A 208 -12.78 -12.79 12.48
CA TRP A 208 -11.94 -11.85 11.72
C TRP A 208 -12.74 -11.09 10.67
N TYR A 209 -12.47 -9.80 10.54
CA TYR A 209 -13.00 -8.92 9.52
C TYR A 209 -11.86 -8.23 8.78
N ASN A 210 -11.83 -8.38 7.46
CA ASN A 210 -10.99 -7.53 6.62
C ASN A 210 -11.71 -6.19 6.41
N VAL A 211 -11.07 -5.10 6.82
CA VAL A 211 -11.57 -3.74 6.64
C VAL A 211 -10.69 -3.06 5.60
N ARG A 212 -11.30 -2.57 4.52
CA ARG A 212 -10.60 -1.76 3.52
C ARG A 212 -11.27 -0.41 3.36
N THR A 213 -10.46 0.64 3.46
CA THR A 213 -10.84 2.03 3.22
C THR A 213 -10.04 2.57 2.05
N ARG A 214 -10.71 2.92 0.95
CA ARG A 214 -10.08 3.48 -0.25
C ARG A 214 -10.34 4.98 -0.34
N PHE A 215 -9.26 5.75 -0.41
CA PHE A 215 -9.26 7.20 -0.56
C PHE A 215 -9.12 7.54 -2.03
N ASN A 216 -10.15 8.14 -2.62
CA ASN A 216 -10.14 8.52 -4.04
C ASN A 216 -9.60 9.95 -4.23
N GLU A 217 -9.39 10.33 -5.51
CA GLU A 217 -9.12 11.72 -5.88
C GLU A 217 -10.08 12.65 -5.12
N ALA A 218 -9.51 13.70 -4.50
CA ALA A 218 -10.12 14.53 -3.45
C ALA A 218 -11.64 14.70 -3.62
N GLY A 219 -12.41 13.90 -2.89
CA GLY A 219 -13.87 14.00 -2.93
C GLY A 219 -14.63 12.82 -2.33
N THR A 220 -14.09 11.60 -2.35
CA THR A 220 -14.82 10.43 -1.81
C THR A 220 -13.93 9.40 -1.13
N ILE A 221 -14.55 8.60 -0.26
CA ILE A 221 -13.96 7.46 0.43
C ILE A 221 -14.88 6.25 0.25
N ASP A 222 -14.32 5.14 -0.20
CA ASP A 222 -15.03 3.87 -0.34
C ASP A 222 -14.70 2.93 0.82
N TYR A 223 -15.73 2.28 1.36
CA TYR A 223 -15.59 1.33 2.45
C TYR A 223 -15.96 -0.09 2.00
N TYR A 224 -15.16 -1.05 2.44
CA TYR A 224 -15.34 -2.46 2.19
C TYR A 224 -15.21 -3.25 3.49
N ILE A 225 -16.02 -4.28 3.63
CA ILE A 225 -15.94 -5.26 4.72
C ILE A 225 -15.87 -6.65 4.10
N ASN A 226 -14.85 -7.43 4.46
CA ASN A 226 -14.56 -8.74 3.88
C ASN A 226 -14.51 -8.71 2.35
N ASP A 227 -13.77 -7.74 1.80
CA ASP A 227 -13.66 -7.43 0.37
C ASP A 227 -14.95 -7.04 -0.35
N VAL A 228 -16.09 -6.98 0.33
CA VAL A 228 -17.38 -6.56 -0.24
C VAL A 228 -17.49 -5.04 -0.15
N ALA A 229 -17.70 -4.38 -1.29
CA ALA A 229 -17.96 -2.93 -1.34
C ALA A 229 -19.29 -2.61 -0.65
N ILE A 230 -19.27 -1.73 0.34
CA ILE A 230 -20.46 -1.37 1.12
C ILE A 230 -21.03 -0.02 0.68
N THR A 231 -20.21 1.02 0.72
CA THR A 231 -20.67 2.38 0.43
C THR A 231 -19.51 3.29 0.03
N THR A 232 -19.87 4.40 -0.61
CA THR A 232 -18.99 5.53 -0.92
C THR A 232 -19.57 6.76 -0.24
N ILE A 233 -18.75 7.47 0.55
CA ILE A 233 -19.14 8.74 1.17
C ILE A 233 -18.36 9.90 0.55
N ASN A 234 -18.89 11.11 0.67
CA ASN A 234 -18.12 12.31 0.39
C ASN A 234 -17.09 12.52 1.50
N ALA A 235 -15.89 12.95 1.13
CA ALA A 235 -14.83 13.20 2.09
C ALA A 235 -14.98 14.62 2.68
N TYR A 236 -15.23 14.72 3.99
CA TYR A 236 -15.50 16.00 4.67
C TYR A 236 -14.20 16.77 4.96
N GLU A 237 -13.18 16.05 5.43
CA GLU A 237 -11.87 16.60 5.80
C GLU A 237 -10.80 16.37 4.70
N GLY A 238 -11.26 16.12 3.47
CA GLY A 238 -10.40 15.71 2.35
C GLY A 238 -10.03 14.23 2.39
N THR A 239 -9.06 13.82 1.58
CA THR A 239 -8.68 12.41 1.42
C THR A 239 -7.20 12.17 1.66
N THR A 240 -6.48 13.06 2.34
CA THR A 240 -5.04 12.93 2.60
C THR A 240 -4.82 12.38 4.01
N ILE A 241 -4.15 11.25 4.16
CA ILE A 241 -3.79 10.66 5.47
C ILE A 241 -2.30 10.35 5.54
N ASN A 242 -1.76 10.24 6.75
CA ASN A 242 -0.40 9.80 6.98
C ASN A 242 -0.20 9.10 8.33
N ILE A 243 -1.23 8.98 9.17
CA ILE A 243 -1.20 8.25 10.44
C ILE A 243 -2.46 7.39 10.54
N LEU A 244 -2.32 6.17 11.02
CA LEU A 244 -3.44 5.32 11.42
C LEU A 244 -3.55 5.34 12.95
N GLY A 245 -4.77 5.42 13.46
CA GLY A 245 -5.05 5.33 14.88
C GLY A 245 -6.01 4.18 15.17
N PHE A 246 -5.61 3.31 16.08
CA PHE A 246 -6.44 2.20 16.54
C PHE A 246 -6.81 2.47 17.99
N LEU A 247 -7.99 3.06 18.17
CA LEU A 247 -8.47 3.55 19.45
C LEU A 247 -9.65 2.71 19.94
N TYR A 248 -9.86 2.66 21.24
CA TYR A 248 -10.95 1.91 21.86
C TYR A 248 -11.31 2.52 23.22
N ASP A 249 -12.55 2.36 23.65
CA ASP A 249 -12.95 2.70 25.02
C ASP A 249 -12.73 1.52 25.99
N ASP A 250 -12.35 1.78 27.24
CA ASP A 250 -11.88 0.72 28.14
C ASP A 250 -13.02 -0.07 28.82
N TRP A 251 -14.00 -0.58 28.07
CA TRP A 251 -15.08 -1.45 28.55
C TRP A 251 -14.68 -2.94 28.66
N ALA A 252 -15.55 -3.91 28.26
CA ALA A 252 -15.36 -5.32 28.61
C ALA A 252 -14.76 -6.21 27.51
N THR A 253 -14.65 -5.73 26.26
CA THR A 253 -14.23 -6.57 25.12
C THR A 253 -12.94 -6.07 24.48
N SER A 254 -12.10 -6.99 24.01
CA SER A 254 -10.81 -6.67 23.42
C SER A 254 -10.81 -6.89 21.90
N TYR A 255 -9.79 -6.35 21.23
CA TYR A 255 -9.63 -6.46 19.78
C TYR A 255 -8.19 -6.83 19.42
N ASN A 256 -8.01 -7.56 18.32
CA ASN A 256 -6.70 -7.71 17.70
C ASN A 256 -6.72 -7.13 16.29
N ILE A 257 -5.59 -6.59 15.86
CA ILE A 257 -5.41 -5.96 14.55
C ILE A 257 -4.15 -6.54 13.92
N ASP A 258 -4.25 -6.88 12.65
CA ASP A 258 -3.17 -7.54 11.92
C ASP A 258 -3.19 -7.17 10.43
N ASN A 259 -2.11 -7.49 9.70
CA ASN A 259 -1.98 -7.36 8.25
C ASN A 259 -2.34 -5.95 7.74
N VAL A 260 -1.83 -4.93 8.43
CA VAL A 260 -2.09 -3.53 8.12
C VAL A 260 -1.29 -3.15 6.89
N THR A 261 -1.96 -2.77 5.81
CA THR A 261 -1.31 -2.35 4.56
C THR A 261 -1.83 -0.99 4.10
N VAL A 262 -0.92 -0.07 3.82
CA VAL A 262 -1.20 1.19 3.12
C VAL A 262 -0.61 1.08 1.73
N SER A 263 -1.44 1.09 0.68
CA SER A 263 -0.98 0.88 -0.69
C SER A 263 -1.59 1.86 -1.69
N THR A 264 -0.81 2.28 -2.66
CA THR A 264 -1.30 3.12 -3.77
C THR A 264 -2.01 2.23 -4.79
N THR A 265 -3.24 2.57 -5.14
CA THR A 265 -3.97 1.84 -6.19
C THR A 265 -3.57 2.38 -7.56
N LEU A 266 -3.30 1.52 -8.54
CA LEU A 266 -3.18 1.96 -9.93
C LEU A 266 -4.53 2.51 -10.38
N GLY A 267 -4.59 3.80 -10.71
CA GLY A 267 -5.80 4.39 -11.25
C GLY A 267 -6.16 3.75 -12.61
N VAL A 268 -7.44 3.66 -12.93
CA VAL A 268 -7.90 3.28 -14.30
C VAL A 268 -7.23 4.19 -15.35
N ASN A 269 -6.99 5.45 -14.98
CA ASN A 269 -6.24 6.41 -15.80
C ASN A 269 -4.79 5.97 -16.07
N ASP A 270 -4.08 5.35 -15.13
CA ASP A 270 -2.69 4.91 -15.33
C ASP A 270 -2.61 3.67 -16.23
N VAL A 271 -3.58 2.77 -16.11
CA VAL A 271 -3.75 1.62 -17.02
C VAL A 271 -4.13 2.10 -18.42
N LEU A 272 -4.95 3.14 -18.55
CA LEU A 272 -5.26 3.75 -19.85
C LEU A 272 -4.04 4.47 -20.44
N VAL A 273 -3.36 5.32 -19.66
CA VAL A 273 -2.17 6.09 -20.11
C VAL A 273 -1.05 5.17 -20.58
N SER A 274 -0.85 4.02 -19.94
CA SER A 274 0.10 2.99 -20.37
C SER A 274 -0.37 2.21 -21.61
N SER A 275 -1.68 2.06 -21.82
CA SER A 275 -2.25 1.40 -23.01
C SER A 275 -2.21 2.23 -24.30
N PHE A 276 -2.05 3.56 -24.20
CA PHE A 276 -2.01 4.45 -25.37
C PHE A 276 -0.59 4.89 -25.71
N ALA A 277 -0.09 4.46 -26.87
CA ALA A 277 1.17 4.92 -27.45
C ALA A 277 0.94 6.11 -28.37
N VAL A 278 1.83 7.12 -28.32
CA VAL A 278 1.80 8.31 -29.20
C VAL A 278 3.14 8.43 -29.91
N TYR A 279 3.15 8.26 -31.23
CA TYR A 279 4.37 8.23 -32.02
C TYR A 279 4.18 8.68 -33.48
N PRO A 280 5.23 9.19 -34.14
CA PRO A 280 6.50 9.58 -33.55
C PRO A 280 6.34 10.80 -32.64
N ASN A 281 7.15 10.89 -31.61
CA ASN A 281 7.28 12.08 -30.77
C ASN A 281 8.77 12.27 -30.46
N PRO A 282 9.45 13.27 -31.04
CA PRO A 282 8.90 14.40 -31.81
C PRO A 282 8.27 14.02 -33.16
N VAL A 283 7.24 14.76 -33.58
CA VAL A 283 6.50 14.58 -34.84
C VAL A 283 6.91 15.63 -35.87
N ASN A 284 7.00 15.23 -37.15
CA ASN A 284 7.13 16.16 -38.28
C ASN A 284 5.76 16.49 -38.87
N ASP A 285 5.03 15.49 -39.39
CA ASP A 285 3.77 15.74 -40.10
C ASP A 285 2.57 15.00 -39.51
N ILE A 286 2.72 13.71 -39.21
CA ILE A 286 1.61 12.86 -38.75
C ILE A 286 1.99 12.22 -37.43
N VAL A 287 1.16 12.44 -36.41
CA VAL A 287 1.25 11.73 -35.14
C VAL A 287 0.19 10.62 -35.11
N THR A 288 0.59 9.44 -34.66
CA THR A 288 -0.28 8.27 -34.49
C THR A 288 -0.52 8.04 -33.01
N ILE A 289 -1.77 7.78 -32.65
CA ILE A 289 -2.18 7.27 -31.34
C ILE A 289 -2.64 5.83 -31.58
N SER A 290 -2.09 4.86 -30.87
CA SER A 290 -2.53 3.46 -30.93
C SER A 290 -2.85 2.94 -29.53
N ASN A 291 -3.78 1.97 -29.47
CA ASN A 291 -4.10 1.23 -28.26
C ASN A 291 -4.20 -0.27 -28.56
N ASP A 292 -3.62 -1.10 -27.68
CA ASP A 292 -3.58 -2.56 -27.81
C ASP A 292 -4.69 -3.29 -26.99
N ASN A 293 -5.47 -2.57 -26.18
CA ASN A 293 -6.36 -3.12 -25.14
C ASN A 293 -7.87 -2.94 -25.40
N ASN A 294 -8.35 -3.03 -26.65
CA ASN A 294 -9.78 -2.89 -26.99
C ASN A 294 -10.43 -1.64 -26.36
N THR A 295 -9.75 -0.49 -26.46
CA THR A 295 -10.27 0.80 -26.02
C THR A 295 -10.48 1.67 -27.25
N PHE A 296 -11.66 2.26 -27.35
CA PHE A 296 -12.12 2.98 -28.52
C PHE A 296 -11.97 4.49 -28.32
N ILE A 297 -11.27 5.14 -29.25
CA ILE A 297 -11.10 6.59 -29.28
C ILE A 297 -12.36 7.24 -29.84
N ASN A 298 -12.93 8.16 -29.06
CA ASN A 298 -14.17 8.89 -29.36
C ASN A 298 -13.90 10.33 -29.82
N SER A 299 -12.85 10.98 -29.33
CA SER A 299 -12.48 12.32 -29.80
C SER A 299 -11.05 12.68 -29.42
N TYR A 300 -10.53 13.73 -30.04
CA TYR A 300 -9.25 14.33 -29.65
C TYR A 300 -9.28 15.85 -29.70
N LYS A 301 -8.40 16.48 -28.92
CA LYS A 301 -8.09 17.91 -28.94
C LYS A 301 -6.58 18.12 -28.85
N ILE A 302 -6.03 18.99 -29.68
CA ILE A 302 -4.65 19.47 -29.63
C ILE A 302 -4.68 20.91 -29.17
N ILE A 303 -3.92 21.21 -28.12
CA ILE A 303 -3.91 22.48 -27.41
C ILE A 303 -2.49 23.03 -27.43
N ASP A 304 -2.31 24.29 -27.82
CA ASP A 304 -1.01 24.96 -27.76
C ASP A 304 -0.63 25.40 -26.33
N ILE A 305 0.61 25.85 -26.12
CA ILE A 305 1.10 26.28 -24.81
C ILE A 305 0.31 27.43 -24.17
N ASN A 306 -0.47 28.18 -24.96
CA ASN A 306 -1.29 29.28 -24.47
C ASN A 306 -2.72 28.82 -24.14
N GLY A 307 -2.99 27.51 -24.21
CA GLY A 307 -4.29 26.93 -23.90
C GLY A 307 -5.30 26.99 -25.05
N ARG A 308 -4.90 27.43 -26.25
CA ARG A 308 -5.81 27.49 -27.41
C ARG A 308 -5.90 26.12 -28.08
N ILE A 309 -7.13 25.68 -28.36
CA ILE A 309 -7.40 24.48 -29.17
C ILE A 309 -7.04 24.80 -30.62
N VAL A 310 -6.03 24.11 -31.16
CA VAL A 310 -5.55 24.30 -32.53
C VAL A 310 -6.07 23.22 -33.50
N LYS A 311 -6.42 22.04 -32.98
CA LYS A 311 -7.13 20.98 -33.72
C LYS A 311 -8.05 20.21 -32.79
N SER A 312 -9.17 19.72 -33.32
CA SER A 312 -10.04 18.77 -32.63
C SER A 312 -10.91 18.02 -33.62
N ALA A 313 -11.29 16.80 -33.30
CA ALA A 313 -12.34 16.10 -34.03
C ALA A 313 -13.01 15.06 -33.13
N ASP A 314 -14.30 14.83 -33.40
CA ASP A 314 -15.02 13.66 -32.91
C ASP A 314 -14.77 12.49 -33.88
N ILE A 315 -14.51 11.33 -33.31
CA ILE A 315 -14.12 10.10 -33.98
C ILE A 315 -15.10 9.00 -33.56
N ASN A 316 -15.39 8.06 -34.46
CA ASN A 316 -16.31 6.96 -34.14
C ASN A 316 -15.54 5.67 -33.90
N ASN A 317 -15.24 5.40 -32.63
CA ASN A 317 -14.77 4.12 -32.11
C ASN A 317 -13.59 3.49 -32.87
N VAL A 318 -12.45 4.19 -32.95
CA VAL A 318 -11.23 3.65 -33.55
C VAL A 318 -10.19 3.26 -32.51
N THR A 319 -9.41 2.21 -32.77
CA THR A 319 -8.30 1.77 -31.90
C THR A 319 -6.97 2.41 -32.28
N THR A 320 -6.87 2.96 -33.50
CA THR A 320 -5.70 3.70 -34.00
C THR A 320 -6.17 4.95 -34.70
N LEU A 321 -5.56 6.09 -34.38
CA LEU A 321 -5.90 7.40 -34.91
C LEU A 321 -4.64 8.09 -35.42
N GLN A 322 -4.69 8.59 -36.66
CA GLN A 322 -3.64 9.42 -37.24
C GLN A 322 -4.10 10.87 -37.34
N ILE A 323 -3.28 11.79 -36.83
CA ILE A 323 -3.57 13.21 -36.80
C ILE A 323 -2.51 13.93 -37.61
N ASN A 324 -2.94 14.66 -38.63
CA ASN A 324 -2.07 15.53 -39.41
C ASN A 324 -1.82 16.83 -38.61
N MET A 325 -0.54 17.11 -38.34
CA MET A 325 0.01 18.27 -37.66
C MET A 325 0.98 19.09 -38.55
N SER A 326 1.02 18.85 -39.86
CA SER A 326 1.97 19.52 -40.77
C SER A 326 1.74 21.04 -40.89
N ASP A 327 0.51 21.48 -40.62
CA ASP A 327 0.09 22.88 -40.61
C ASP A 327 0.35 23.59 -39.27
N LEU A 328 0.83 22.87 -38.25
CA LEU A 328 1.15 23.42 -36.94
C LEU A 328 2.62 23.86 -36.88
N VAL A 329 2.86 24.96 -36.17
CA VAL A 329 4.21 25.50 -35.95
C VAL A 329 4.99 24.59 -35.01
N SER A 330 6.32 24.54 -35.17
CA SER A 330 7.22 23.85 -34.24
C SER A 330 7.00 24.31 -32.80
N GLY A 331 6.87 23.37 -31.86
CA GLY A 331 6.55 23.68 -30.47
C GLY A 331 6.01 22.51 -29.67
N ILE A 332 5.64 22.78 -28.41
CA ILE A 332 5.04 21.82 -27.50
C ILE A 332 3.51 21.94 -27.57
N TYR A 333 2.84 20.80 -27.64
CA TYR A 333 1.39 20.71 -27.64
C TYR A 333 0.92 19.72 -26.56
N ILE A 334 -0.27 19.99 -26.02
CA ILE A 334 -1.01 19.06 -25.16
C ILE A 334 -2.09 18.42 -26.01
N MET A 335 -2.02 17.10 -26.14
CA MET A 335 -3.02 16.28 -26.78
C MET A 335 -3.92 15.67 -25.71
N LYS A 336 -5.22 15.98 -25.77
CA LYS A 336 -6.26 15.31 -24.99
C LYS A 336 -7.00 14.34 -25.89
N VAL A 337 -7.19 13.11 -25.46
CA VAL A 337 -7.94 12.09 -26.21
C VAL A 337 -9.02 11.55 -25.28
N SER A 338 -10.27 11.54 -25.76
CA SER A 338 -11.39 10.95 -25.05
C SER A 338 -11.67 9.57 -25.63
N SER A 339 -11.86 8.58 -24.77
CA SER A 339 -12.15 7.19 -25.13
C SER A 339 -13.41 6.69 -24.42
N ASP A 340 -13.88 5.50 -24.80
CA ASP A 340 -14.97 4.80 -24.12
C ASP A 340 -14.66 4.42 -22.67
N LYS A 341 -13.39 4.46 -22.26
CA LYS A 341 -12.94 4.14 -20.90
C LYS A 341 -12.45 5.34 -20.08
N GLY A 342 -12.39 6.53 -20.66
CA GLY A 342 -11.92 7.73 -19.97
C GLY A 342 -11.12 8.70 -20.85
N GLU A 343 -10.59 9.75 -20.25
CA GLU A 343 -9.75 10.75 -20.93
C GLU A 343 -8.26 10.52 -20.65
N ILE A 344 -7.43 10.70 -21.67
CA ILE A 344 -5.97 10.70 -21.53
C ILE A 344 -5.39 12.04 -22.00
N VAL A 345 -4.26 12.42 -21.41
CA VAL A 345 -3.50 13.62 -21.79
C VAL A 345 -2.05 13.23 -22.09
N LYS A 346 -1.54 13.63 -23.25
CA LYS A 346 -0.16 13.36 -23.69
C LYS A 346 0.49 14.64 -24.20
N LYS A 347 1.77 14.82 -23.88
CA LYS A 347 2.61 15.89 -24.43
C LYS A 347 3.16 15.45 -25.78
N VAL A 348 3.00 16.28 -26.80
CA VAL A 348 3.55 16.06 -28.15
C VAL A 348 4.48 17.21 -28.52
N VAL A 349 5.65 16.88 -29.08
CA VAL A 349 6.64 17.84 -29.55
C VAL A 349 6.61 17.85 -31.08
N LYS A 350 6.32 19.00 -31.69
CA LYS A 350 6.35 19.23 -33.13
C LYS A 350 7.70 19.86 -33.50
N ASN A 351 8.42 19.23 -34.43
CA ASN A 351 9.67 19.77 -34.99
C ASN A 351 9.43 20.93 -35.93
#